data_AF-A0A2M6WNA9-F1
#
_entry.id   AF-A0A2M6WNA9-F1
#
_cell.length_a   1.000
_cell.length_b   1.000
_cell.length_c   1.000
_cell.angle_alpha   90.00
_cell.angle_beta   90.00
_cell.angle_gamma   90.00
#
_symmetry.space_group_name_H-M   'P 1'
#
loop_
_entity.id
_entity.type
_entity.pdbx_description
1 polymer ?
#
loop_
_entity_poly.entity_id
_entity_poly.type
_entity_poly.pdbx_seq_one_letter_code
_entity_poly.pdbx_strand_id
1 'polypeptide(L)'
;MDDRKRLGIFIIGSALIIVIIIAVFMYSFNKKQQAANQVVPSTQIEADANKLFEEALNNKPQFNYAFNSTTEANRALNAEDLRKVAMSFAERFGSYSNQANYGNIEDLKIFMSPKMQDWADDYVVSLRNQNKDNSVYYGITSVAISGEVKQFNDKTGAGEVLVSTQRREVIGNSEPKVFTQNVLIIFEKIKGDWKAASATWQK
;
A
#
# COMPACT_ATOMS: atom_id res chain seq x y z
N MET A 1 41.54 34.97 46.49
CA MET A 1 40.46 34.01 46.82
C MET A 1 40.83 32.71 46.12
N ASP A 2 41.20 31.68 46.88
CA ASP A 2 41.81 30.44 46.36
C ASP A 2 40.95 29.81 45.24
N ASP A 3 41.59 29.35 44.15
CA ASP A 3 40.89 28.78 42.99
C ASP A 3 39.99 27.59 43.35
N ARG A 4 40.33 26.87 44.43
CA ARG A 4 39.52 25.78 44.99
C ARG A 4 38.21 26.27 45.63
N LYS A 5 38.19 27.46 46.22
CA LYS A 5 36.99 28.08 46.80
C LYS A 5 36.08 28.66 45.71
N ARG A 6 36.67 29.18 44.62
CA ARG A 6 35.93 29.62 43.43
C ARG A 6 35.28 28.44 42.71
N LEU A 7 35.99 27.33 42.55
CA LEU A 7 35.45 26.10 41.94
C LEU A 7 34.26 25.55 42.74
N GLY A 8 34.35 25.52 44.08
CA GLY A 8 33.25 25.07 44.94
C GLY A 8 31.99 25.92 44.80
N ILE A 9 32.13 27.25 44.72
CA ILE A 9 31.00 28.17 44.51
C ILE A 9 30.38 27.99 43.12
N PHE A 10 31.19 27.75 42.09
CA PHE A 10 30.69 27.46 40.74
C PHE A 10 29.90 26.14 40.67
N ILE A 11 30.38 25.09 41.35
CA ILE A 11 29.68 23.79 41.38
C ILE A 11 28.34 23.93 42.10
N ILE A 12 28.30 24.58 43.27
CA ILE A 12 27.08 24.81 44.04
C ILE A 12 26.09 25.70 43.26
N GLY A 13 26.59 26.75 42.60
CA GLY A 13 25.77 27.61 41.75
C GLY A 13 25.16 26.85 40.56
N SER A 14 25.94 26.02 39.88
CA SER A 14 25.46 25.23 38.75
C SER A 14 24.40 24.18 39.15
N ALA A 15 24.58 23.52 40.30
CA ALA A 15 23.61 22.58 40.84
C ALA A 15 22.27 23.25 41.17
N LEU A 16 22.30 24.46 41.75
CA LEU A 16 21.11 25.25 42.05
C LEU A 16 20.34 25.64 40.78
N ILE A 17 21.05 26.01 39.72
CA ILE A 17 20.45 26.35 38.42
C ILE A 17 19.75 25.12 37.80
N ILE A 18 20.38 23.95 37.87
CA ILE A 18 19.79 22.70 37.35
C ILE A 18 18.51 22.34 38.10
N VAL A 19 18.48 22.49 39.43
CA VAL A 19 17.28 22.24 40.24
C VAL A 19 16.13 23.18 39.85
N ILE A 20 16.44 24.46 39.59
CA ILE A 20 15.44 25.43 39.15
C ILE A 20 14.88 25.06 37.76
N ILE A 21 15.75 24.63 36.83
CA ILE A 21 15.33 24.19 35.49
C ILE A 21 14.41 22.97 35.58
N ILE A 22 14.73 21.99 36.42
CA ILE A 22 13.89 20.80 36.64
C ILE A 22 12.54 21.19 37.25
N ALA A 23 12.52 22.09 38.23
CA ALA A 23 11.29 22.57 38.85
C ALA A 23 10.38 23.31 37.85
N VAL A 24 10.96 24.17 37.00
CA VAL A 24 10.22 24.87 35.93
C VAL A 24 9.72 23.88 34.88
N PHE A 25 10.54 22.91 34.49
CA PHE A 25 10.15 21.86 33.54
C PHE A 25 8.98 21.04 34.09
N MET A 26 9.07 20.55 35.33
CA MET A 26 7.99 19.83 36.00
C MET A 26 6.71 20.66 36.12
N TYR A 27 6.80 21.94 36.49
CA TYR A 27 5.65 22.83 36.59
C TYR A 27 4.97 23.04 35.22
N SER A 28 5.74 23.20 34.15
CA SER A 28 5.22 23.37 32.78
C SER A 28 4.58 22.09 32.24
N PHE A 29 5.14 20.92 32.55
CA PHE A 29 4.63 19.63 32.10
C PHE A 29 3.34 19.25 32.81
N ASN A 30 3.22 19.59 34.11
CA ASN A 30 2.01 19.30 34.90
C ASN A 30 0.82 20.19 34.49
N LYS A 31 1.06 21.42 34.00
CA LYS A 31 -0.01 22.27 33.42
C LYS A 31 -0.57 21.72 32.10
N LYS A 32 0.24 21.04 31.28
CA LYS A 32 -0.24 20.43 30.01
C LYS A 32 -1.15 19.22 30.24
N GLN A 33 -1.00 18.49 31.34
CA GLN A 33 -1.88 17.35 31.65
C GLN A 33 -3.26 17.77 32.19
N GLN A 34 -3.38 18.94 32.83
CA GLN A 34 -4.67 19.42 33.37
C GLN A 34 -5.62 19.99 32.29
N ALA A 35 -5.11 20.39 31.14
CA ALA A 35 -5.94 20.80 30.00
C ALA A 35 -6.47 19.62 29.16
N ALA A 36 -5.88 18.43 29.30
CA ALA A 36 -6.29 17.22 28.56
C ALA A 36 -7.32 16.35 29.33
N ASN A 37 -7.57 16.64 30.61
CA ASN A 37 -8.50 15.89 31.47
C ASN A 37 -9.77 16.68 31.83
N GLN A 38 -10.13 17.72 31.07
CA GLN A 38 -11.48 18.24 31.13
C GLN A 38 -12.42 17.23 30.47
N VAL A 39 -13.07 16.43 31.31
CA VAL A 39 -14.22 15.62 30.94
C VAL A 39 -15.31 16.59 30.46
N VAL A 40 -15.44 16.72 29.15
CA VAL A 40 -16.61 17.37 28.54
C VAL A 40 -17.80 16.50 28.94
N PRO A 41 -18.87 17.03 29.56
CA PRO A 41 -20.08 16.26 29.75
C PRO A 41 -20.60 15.91 28.35
N SER A 42 -20.41 14.67 27.94
CA SER A 42 -21.11 14.16 26.76
C SER A 42 -22.58 14.15 27.14
N THR A 43 -23.35 15.12 26.63
CA THR A 43 -24.78 14.93 26.48
C THR A 43 -24.92 13.74 25.54
N GLN A 44 -25.06 12.54 26.10
CA GLN A 44 -25.53 11.39 25.34
C GLN A 44 -26.97 11.72 24.97
N ILE A 45 -27.13 12.38 23.83
CA ILE A 45 -28.33 12.16 23.03
C ILE A 45 -28.24 10.67 22.71
N GLU A 46 -29.06 9.85 23.36
CA GLU A 46 -29.37 8.51 22.86
C GLU A 46 -29.93 8.72 21.46
N ALA A 47 -29.03 8.72 20.48
CA ALA A 47 -29.40 8.66 19.10
C ALA A 47 -29.98 7.27 18.91
N ASP A 48 -31.30 7.20 18.91
CA ASP A 48 -32.04 5.98 18.62
C ASP A 48 -31.48 5.43 17.30
N ALA A 49 -30.75 4.32 17.41
CA ALA A 49 -30.11 3.68 16.27
C ALA A 49 -31.14 3.30 15.21
N ASN A 50 -32.38 3.03 15.62
CA ASN A 50 -33.47 2.76 14.69
C ASN A 50 -33.87 4.05 13.96
N LYS A 51 -33.96 5.19 14.65
CA LYS A 51 -34.27 6.47 14.01
C LYS A 51 -33.19 6.92 13.03
N LEU A 52 -31.91 6.73 13.37
CA LEU A 52 -30.79 7.00 12.46
C LEU A 52 -30.78 6.05 11.26
N PHE A 53 -31.13 4.77 11.47
CA PHE A 53 -31.24 3.78 10.40
C PHE A 53 -32.40 4.09 9.46
N GLU A 54 -33.56 4.46 9.99
CA GLU A 54 -34.73 4.90 9.23
C GLU A 54 -34.45 6.19 8.45
N GLU A 55 -33.76 7.16 9.05
CA GLU A 55 -33.34 8.38 8.38
C GLU A 55 -32.32 8.09 7.27
N ALA A 56 -31.37 7.18 7.49
CA ALA A 56 -30.43 6.73 6.46
C ALA A 56 -31.11 5.91 5.34
N LEU A 57 -32.17 5.16 5.63
CA LEU A 57 -32.98 4.49 4.61
C LEU A 57 -33.77 5.48 3.76
N ASN A 58 -34.36 6.49 4.40
CA ASN A 58 -35.20 7.50 3.75
C ASN A 58 -34.38 8.56 2.99
N ASN A 59 -33.14 8.81 3.41
CA ASN A 59 -32.18 9.70 2.73
C ASN A 59 -31.14 8.93 1.89
N LYS A 60 -31.44 7.73 1.39
CA LYS A 60 -30.57 7.10 0.40
C LYS A 60 -30.49 8.01 -0.82
N PRO A 61 -29.33 8.62 -1.15
CA PRO A 61 -29.17 9.26 -2.44
C PRO A 61 -29.44 8.19 -3.49
N GLN A 62 -30.51 8.38 -4.26
CA GLN A 62 -30.82 7.56 -5.43
C GLN A 62 -29.75 7.89 -6.46
N PHE A 63 -28.58 7.25 -6.34
CA PHE A 63 -27.59 7.24 -7.40
C PHE A 63 -28.18 6.43 -8.53
N ASN A 64 -28.82 7.13 -9.47
CA ASN A 64 -29.24 6.53 -10.72
C ASN A 64 -27.99 6.34 -11.59
N TYR A 65 -27.17 5.33 -11.26
CA TYR A 65 -26.05 4.91 -12.09
C TYR A 65 -26.62 4.18 -13.31
N ALA A 66 -26.95 4.95 -14.35
CA ALA A 66 -27.25 4.38 -15.65
C ALA A 66 -25.92 3.94 -16.27
N PHE A 67 -25.55 2.66 -16.11
CA PHE A 67 -24.43 2.08 -16.85
C PHE A 67 -24.74 2.16 -18.34
N ASN A 68 -24.06 3.07 -19.04
CA ASN A 68 -24.16 3.19 -20.49
C ASN A 68 -22.96 2.47 -21.11
N SER A 69 -23.18 1.23 -21.54
CA SER A 69 -22.15 0.39 -22.16
C SER A 69 -21.52 1.04 -23.39
N THR A 70 -22.28 1.83 -24.16
CA THR A 70 -21.77 2.53 -25.34
C THR A 70 -20.82 3.67 -24.94
N THR A 71 -21.17 4.44 -23.91
CA THR A 71 -20.28 5.52 -23.42
C THR A 71 -19.01 4.94 -22.81
N GLU A 72 -19.14 3.89 -21.99
CA GLU A 72 -17.99 3.25 -21.34
C GLU A 72 -17.08 2.54 -22.35
N ALA A 73 -17.61 1.95 -23.42
CA ALA A 73 -16.81 1.31 -24.45
C ALA A 73 -15.98 2.30 -25.29
N ASN A 74 -16.44 3.55 -25.42
CA ASN A 74 -15.80 4.57 -26.26
C ASN A 74 -14.96 5.59 -25.48
N ARG A 75 -14.96 5.53 -24.15
CA ARG A 75 -14.19 6.50 -23.35
C ARG A 75 -12.71 6.16 -23.35
N ALA A 76 -11.88 7.20 -23.36
CA ALA A 76 -10.46 7.04 -23.15
C ALA A 76 -10.18 6.57 -21.71
N LEU A 77 -9.23 5.63 -21.59
CA LEU A 77 -8.75 5.12 -20.31
C LEU A 77 -8.02 6.23 -19.56
N ASN A 78 -8.33 6.43 -18.29
CA ASN A 78 -7.72 7.48 -17.46
C ASN A 78 -6.77 6.89 -16.39
N ALA A 79 -6.15 7.74 -15.59
CA ALA A 79 -5.21 7.32 -14.55
C ALA A 79 -5.82 6.33 -13.54
N GLU A 80 -7.08 6.50 -13.16
CA GLU A 80 -7.77 5.61 -12.21
C GLU A 80 -8.06 4.24 -12.83
N ASP A 81 -8.40 4.20 -14.11
CA ASP A 81 -8.55 2.94 -14.83
C ASP A 81 -7.20 2.21 -14.92
N LEU A 82 -6.12 2.93 -15.24
CA LEU A 82 -4.78 2.34 -15.32
C LEU A 82 -4.33 1.81 -13.94
N ARG A 83 -4.68 2.51 -12.86
CA ARG A 83 -4.45 2.06 -11.48
C ARG A 83 -5.14 0.72 -11.20
N LYS A 84 -6.41 0.56 -11.60
CA LYS A 84 -7.16 -0.68 -11.43
C LYS A 84 -6.60 -1.82 -12.28
N VAL A 85 -6.22 -1.53 -13.52
CA VAL A 85 -5.54 -2.49 -14.40
C VAL A 85 -4.22 -2.94 -13.77
N ALA A 86 -3.42 -2.02 -13.23
CA ALA A 86 -2.16 -2.34 -12.57
C ALA A 86 -2.34 -3.21 -11.32
N MET A 87 -3.34 -2.95 -10.49
CA MET A 87 -3.66 -3.80 -9.34
C MET A 87 -4.02 -5.23 -9.79
N SER A 88 -4.92 -5.34 -10.78
CA SER A 88 -5.36 -6.62 -11.35
C SER A 88 -4.23 -7.38 -12.03
N PHE A 89 -3.29 -6.66 -12.67
CA PHE A 89 -2.07 -7.20 -13.25
C PHE A 89 -1.13 -7.72 -12.16
N ALA A 90 -0.88 -6.93 -11.11
CA ALA A 90 0.00 -7.30 -10.00
C ALA A 90 -0.45 -8.58 -9.29
N GLU A 91 -1.76 -8.76 -9.09
CA GLU A 91 -2.32 -9.97 -8.48
C GLU A 91 -2.01 -11.21 -9.32
N ARG A 92 -2.30 -11.19 -10.62
CA ARG A 92 -2.02 -12.31 -11.53
C ARG A 92 -0.52 -12.54 -11.70
N PHE A 93 0.26 -11.48 -11.83
CA PHE A 93 1.71 -11.53 -12.03
C PHE A 93 2.39 -12.11 -10.78
N GLY A 94 1.92 -11.70 -9.60
CA GLY A 94 2.45 -12.13 -8.33
C GLY A 94 1.96 -13.49 -7.83
N SER A 95 0.96 -14.11 -8.48
CA SER A 95 0.33 -15.34 -8.01
C SER A 95 0.61 -16.53 -8.91
N TYR A 96 1.55 -17.40 -8.55
CA TYR A 96 1.95 -18.55 -9.37
C TYR A 96 2.25 -19.79 -8.53
N SER A 97 2.29 -20.96 -9.15
CA SER A 97 2.78 -22.19 -8.53
C SER A 97 3.50 -23.09 -9.52
N ASN A 98 4.37 -23.95 -9.01
CA ASN A 98 5.07 -24.95 -9.82
C ASN A 98 4.11 -26.00 -10.39
N GLN A 99 3.07 -26.40 -9.64
CA GLN A 99 2.06 -27.37 -10.08
C GLN A 99 1.07 -26.82 -11.12
N ALA A 100 0.85 -25.50 -11.17
CA ALA A 100 0.10 -24.85 -12.25
C ALA A 100 0.99 -24.49 -13.45
N ASN A 101 2.26 -24.91 -13.45
CA ASN A 101 3.25 -24.61 -14.49
C ASN A 101 3.36 -23.11 -14.84
N TYR A 102 3.15 -22.24 -13.84
CA TYR A 102 3.20 -20.78 -14.00
C TYR A 102 2.23 -20.20 -15.05
N GLY A 103 1.13 -20.89 -15.34
CA GLY A 103 0.17 -20.50 -16.39
C GLY A 103 -0.44 -19.11 -16.22
N ASN A 104 -0.53 -18.60 -14.99
CA ASN A 104 -0.95 -17.24 -14.70
C ASN A 104 -0.09 -16.15 -15.37
N ILE A 105 1.21 -16.42 -15.57
CA ILE A 105 2.13 -15.49 -16.22
C ILE A 105 1.90 -15.54 -17.74
N GLU A 106 1.66 -16.72 -18.29
CA GLU A 106 1.33 -16.94 -19.70
C GLU A 106 0.01 -16.24 -20.08
N ASP A 107 -1.02 -16.41 -19.25
CA ASP A 107 -2.33 -15.78 -19.44
C ASP A 107 -2.26 -14.23 -19.42
N LEU A 108 -1.23 -13.68 -18.77
CA LEU A 108 -1.01 -12.25 -18.71
C LEU A 108 -0.36 -11.66 -19.96
N LYS A 109 0.20 -12.48 -20.86
CA LYS A 109 0.94 -11.99 -22.03
C LYS A 109 0.13 -11.04 -22.92
N ILE A 110 -1.18 -11.23 -23.00
CA ILE A 110 -2.07 -10.34 -23.76
C ILE A 110 -2.09 -8.89 -23.24
N PHE A 111 -1.73 -8.68 -21.97
CA PHE A 111 -1.61 -7.38 -21.32
C PHE A 111 -0.18 -6.84 -21.32
N MET A 112 0.79 -7.61 -21.79
CA MET A 112 2.21 -7.25 -21.84
C MET A 112 2.59 -6.72 -23.22
N SER A 113 3.57 -5.83 -23.26
CA SER A 113 4.20 -5.43 -24.51
C SER A 113 5.07 -6.58 -25.06
N PRO A 114 5.40 -6.59 -26.37
CA PRO A 114 6.19 -7.68 -26.95
C PRO A 114 7.48 -7.96 -26.17
N LYS A 115 8.21 -6.91 -25.77
CA LYS A 115 9.44 -7.05 -24.98
C LYS A 115 9.18 -7.68 -23.60
N MET A 116 8.07 -7.34 -22.95
CA MET A 116 7.73 -7.93 -21.66
C MET A 116 7.23 -9.37 -21.80
N GLN A 117 6.60 -9.74 -22.93
CA GLN A 117 6.25 -11.12 -23.23
C GLN A 117 7.50 -12.00 -23.34
N ASP A 118 8.53 -11.54 -24.06
CA ASP A 118 9.80 -12.25 -24.17
C ASP A 118 10.46 -12.42 -22.79
N TRP A 119 10.48 -11.35 -21.98
CA TRP A 119 10.99 -11.42 -20.61
C TRP A 119 10.18 -12.40 -19.73
N ALA A 120 8.86 -12.47 -19.92
CA ALA A 120 8.00 -13.36 -19.16
C ALA A 120 8.28 -14.84 -19.49
N ASP A 121 8.57 -15.15 -20.76
CA ASP A 121 8.98 -16.49 -21.20
C ASP A 121 10.27 -16.92 -20.51
N ASP A 122 11.28 -16.06 -20.51
CA ASP A 122 12.55 -16.29 -19.82
C ASP A 122 12.35 -16.44 -18.29
N TYR A 123 11.49 -15.60 -17.72
CA TYR A 123 11.18 -15.66 -16.29
C TYR A 123 10.51 -16.97 -15.90
N VAL A 124 9.53 -17.45 -16.67
CA VAL A 124 8.87 -18.74 -16.44
C VAL A 124 9.87 -19.90 -16.57
N VAL A 125 10.75 -19.87 -17.57
CA VAL A 125 11.84 -20.86 -17.70
C VAL A 125 12.75 -20.84 -16.46
N SER A 126 13.08 -19.66 -15.94
CA SER A 126 13.88 -19.53 -14.72
C SER A 126 13.18 -20.12 -13.50
N LEU A 127 11.87 -19.91 -13.35
CA LEU A 127 11.07 -20.45 -12.25
C LEU A 127 10.99 -21.98 -12.30
N ARG A 128 10.77 -22.54 -13.50
CA ARG A 128 10.80 -24.00 -13.74
C ARG A 128 12.16 -24.59 -13.37
N ASN A 129 13.26 -23.88 -13.69
CA ASN A 129 14.61 -24.33 -13.36
C ASN A 129 14.94 -24.24 -11.86
N GLN A 130 14.33 -23.30 -11.13
CA GLN A 130 14.48 -23.19 -9.68
C GLN A 130 13.65 -24.24 -8.93
N ASN A 131 12.50 -24.64 -9.48
CA ASN A 131 11.57 -25.59 -8.88
C ASN A 131 11.43 -26.85 -9.75
N LYS A 132 12.54 -27.45 -10.16
CA LYS A 132 12.54 -28.66 -11.02
C LYS A 132 11.82 -29.85 -10.40
N ASP A 133 11.84 -29.91 -9.08
CA ASP A 133 11.13 -30.93 -8.33
C ASP A 133 9.69 -30.49 -8.06
N ASN A 134 8.76 -31.03 -8.85
CA ASN A 134 7.33 -30.81 -8.68
C ASN A 134 6.70 -31.72 -7.60
N SER A 135 7.49 -32.56 -6.91
CA SER A 135 6.98 -33.41 -5.82
C SER A 135 6.63 -32.61 -4.57
N VAL A 136 7.29 -31.47 -4.36
CA VAL A 136 6.97 -30.51 -3.29
C VAL A 136 6.26 -29.31 -3.90
N TYR A 137 5.06 -29.01 -3.39
CA TYR A 137 4.32 -27.83 -3.82
C TYR A 137 5.07 -26.55 -3.46
N TYR A 138 5.17 -25.63 -4.40
CA TYR A 138 5.58 -24.25 -4.17
C TYR A 138 4.58 -23.32 -4.84
N GLY A 139 4.05 -22.37 -4.08
CA GLY A 139 3.13 -21.37 -4.62
C GLY A 139 3.15 -20.07 -3.86
N ILE A 140 2.87 -18.98 -4.59
CA ILE A 140 2.59 -17.67 -4.02
C ILE A 140 1.21 -17.23 -4.48
N THR A 141 0.44 -16.65 -3.57
CA THR A 141 -0.79 -15.90 -3.87
C THR A 141 -0.59 -14.44 -3.48
N SER A 142 -1.02 -13.51 -4.33
CA SER A 142 -0.88 -12.06 -4.13
C SER A 142 -2.23 -11.38 -4.21
N VAL A 143 -2.47 -10.45 -3.28
CA VAL A 143 -3.64 -9.57 -3.26
C VAL A 143 -3.15 -8.13 -3.33
N ALA A 144 -3.71 -7.33 -4.24
CA ALA A 144 -3.37 -5.91 -4.34
C ALA A 144 -4.13 -5.13 -3.26
N ILE A 145 -3.39 -4.41 -2.41
CA ILE A 145 -3.93 -3.60 -1.32
C ILE A 145 -4.20 -2.18 -1.78
N SER A 146 -3.29 -1.61 -2.55
CA SER A 146 -3.40 -0.25 -3.08
C SER A 146 -2.57 -0.09 -4.35
N GLY A 147 -2.90 0.93 -5.14
CA GLY A 147 -2.09 1.35 -6.29
C GLY A 147 -1.90 2.86 -6.25
N GLU A 148 -0.68 3.32 -6.42
CA GLU A 148 -0.33 4.74 -6.50
C GLU A 148 0.13 5.05 -7.93
N VAL A 149 -0.61 5.90 -8.63
CA VAL A 149 -0.23 6.35 -9.98
C VAL A 149 0.88 7.39 -9.84
N LYS A 150 2.11 7.01 -10.19
CA LYS A 150 3.28 7.90 -10.18
C LYS A 150 3.32 8.76 -11.43
N GLN A 151 2.90 8.20 -12.56
CA GLN A 151 2.87 8.89 -13.85
C GLN A 151 1.68 8.41 -14.67
N PHE A 152 1.03 9.34 -15.38
CA PHE A 152 0.07 9.04 -16.42
C PHE A 152 0.09 10.13 -17.49
N ASN A 153 0.49 9.76 -18.72
CA ASN A 153 0.45 10.64 -19.87
C ASN A 153 -0.13 9.90 -21.08
N ASP A 154 -1.40 10.15 -21.36
CA ASP A 154 -2.12 9.51 -22.47
C ASP A 154 -1.60 9.92 -23.85
N LYS A 155 -1.02 11.13 -23.97
CA LYS A 155 -0.50 11.64 -25.25
C LYS A 155 0.81 10.97 -25.64
N THR A 156 1.73 10.82 -24.68
CA THR A 156 3.00 10.12 -24.91
C THR A 156 2.86 8.61 -24.76
N GLY A 157 1.74 8.14 -24.20
CA GLY A 157 1.51 6.72 -23.93
C GLY A 157 2.41 6.16 -22.84
N ALA A 158 2.71 6.94 -21.80
CA ALA A 158 3.58 6.53 -20.69
C ALA A 158 2.81 6.52 -19.36
N GLY A 159 2.93 5.43 -18.60
CA GLY A 159 2.27 5.28 -17.30
C GLY A 159 3.13 4.51 -16.32
N GLU A 160 3.01 4.85 -15.03
CA GLU A 160 3.74 4.21 -13.95
C GLU A 160 2.83 4.08 -12.74
N VAL A 161 2.68 2.86 -12.23
CA VAL A 161 1.87 2.58 -11.05
C VAL A 161 2.68 1.73 -10.06
N LEU A 162 2.80 2.22 -8.83
CA LEU A 162 3.35 1.46 -7.72
C LEU A 162 2.20 0.74 -7.01
N VAL A 163 2.19 -0.59 -7.06
CA VAL A 163 1.14 -1.40 -6.42
C VAL A 163 1.68 -2.02 -5.15
N SER A 164 0.99 -1.82 -4.03
CA SER A 164 1.26 -2.54 -2.80
C SER A 164 0.49 -3.85 -2.76
N THR A 165 1.17 -4.96 -2.46
CA THR A 165 0.56 -6.29 -2.42
C THR A 165 0.81 -6.97 -1.08
N GLN A 166 -0.18 -7.75 -0.62
CA GLN A 166 0.02 -8.77 0.41
C GLN A 166 0.20 -10.12 -0.27
N ARG A 167 1.29 -10.81 0.05
CA ARG A 167 1.70 -12.07 -0.56
C ARG A 167 1.69 -13.17 0.49
N ARG A 168 1.20 -14.34 0.09
CA ARG A 168 1.18 -15.58 0.89
C ARG A 168 1.95 -16.65 0.15
N GLU A 169 3.10 -17.04 0.68
CA GLU A 169 3.96 -18.10 0.17
C GLU A 169 3.68 -19.41 0.91
N VAL A 170 3.58 -20.51 0.18
CA VAL A 170 3.31 -21.85 0.69
C VAL A 170 4.32 -22.82 0.08
N ILE A 171 4.92 -23.66 0.93
CA ILE A 171 5.89 -24.67 0.55
C ILE A 171 5.49 -26.01 1.18
N GLY A 172 5.10 -26.99 0.37
CA GLY A 172 4.62 -28.29 0.83
C GLY A 172 3.54 -28.16 1.90
N ASN A 173 3.79 -28.78 3.07
CA ASN A 173 2.91 -28.74 4.25
C ASN A 173 3.38 -27.73 5.31
N SER A 174 4.33 -26.85 4.99
CA SER A 174 4.81 -25.85 5.94
C SER A 174 3.78 -24.74 6.17
N GLU A 175 3.88 -24.09 7.33
CA GLU A 175 3.07 -22.92 7.64
C GLU A 175 3.28 -21.81 6.59
N PRO A 176 2.21 -21.20 6.08
CA PRO A 176 2.31 -20.13 5.08
C PRO A 176 3.06 -18.91 5.62
N LYS A 177 3.94 -18.35 4.80
CA LYS A 177 4.59 -17.07 5.09
C LYS A 177 3.80 -15.93 4.45
N VAL A 178 3.34 -14.98 5.26
CA VAL A 178 2.65 -13.77 4.77
C VAL A 178 3.59 -12.56 4.86
N PHE A 179 3.67 -11.77 3.79
CA PHE A 179 4.51 -10.59 3.72
C PHE A 179 3.93 -9.55 2.76
N THR A 180 4.28 -8.28 2.96
CA THR A 180 3.92 -7.20 2.04
C THR A 180 5.08 -6.95 1.10
N GLN A 181 4.77 -6.70 -0.17
CA GLN A 181 5.77 -6.30 -1.15
C GLN A 181 5.14 -5.35 -2.17
N ASN A 182 5.89 -4.33 -2.56
CA ASN A 182 5.46 -3.43 -3.63
C ASN A 182 5.97 -3.93 -4.98
N VAL A 183 5.22 -3.67 -6.05
CA VAL A 183 5.63 -3.88 -7.44
C VAL A 183 5.45 -2.59 -8.20
N LEU A 184 6.50 -2.17 -8.90
CA LEU A 184 6.44 -1.07 -9.84
C LEU A 184 6.09 -1.60 -11.22
N ILE A 185 4.99 -1.15 -11.79
CA ILE A 185 4.55 -1.54 -13.13
C ILE A 185 4.66 -0.33 -14.04
N ILE A 186 5.46 -0.47 -15.10
CA ILE A 186 5.59 0.53 -16.15
C ILE A 186 4.68 0.11 -17.30
N PHE A 187 3.89 1.06 -17.80
CA PHE A 187 2.99 0.89 -18.92
C PHE A 187 3.42 1.72 -20.12
N GLU A 188 3.20 1.17 -21.30
CA GLU A 188 3.30 1.87 -22.57
C GLU A 188 2.03 1.69 -23.41
N LYS A 189 1.66 2.71 -24.19
CA LYS A 189 0.49 2.65 -25.07
C LYS A 189 0.91 2.18 -26.46
N ILE A 190 0.49 0.99 -26.86
CA ILE A 190 0.78 0.37 -28.16
C ILE A 190 -0.51 0.27 -28.96
N LYS A 191 -0.57 0.94 -30.11
CA LYS A 191 -1.74 0.92 -31.02
C LYS A 191 -3.08 1.28 -30.33
N GLY A 192 -3.03 2.14 -29.30
CA GLY A 192 -4.20 2.56 -28.55
C GLY A 192 -4.42 1.82 -27.22
N ASP A 193 -3.79 0.66 -27.04
CA ASP A 193 -3.92 -0.17 -25.83
C ASP A 193 -2.77 0.08 -24.85
N TRP A 194 -3.10 0.20 -23.58
CA TRP A 194 -2.10 0.21 -22.51
C TRP A 194 -1.59 -1.21 -22.24
N LYS A 195 -0.29 -1.40 -22.35
CA LYS A 195 0.40 -2.68 -22.12
C LYS A 195 1.45 -2.50 -21.03
N ALA A 196 1.61 -3.50 -20.17
CA ALA A 196 2.71 -3.54 -19.23
C ALA A 196 4.03 -3.72 -19.99
N ALA A 197 4.95 -2.78 -19.84
CA ALA A 197 6.30 -2.82 -20.39
C ALA A 197 7.30 -3.45 -19.41
N SER A 198 7.03 -3.35 -18.10
CA SER A 198 7.78 -4.06 -17.07
C SER A 198 6.97 -4.17 -15.77
N ALA A 199 7.33 -5.16 -14.94
CA ALA A 199 6.84 -5.28 -13.56
C ALA A 199 8.01 -5.70 -12.66
N THR A 200 8.40 -4.84 -11.73
CA THR A 200 9.60 -5.03 -10.89
C THR A 200 9.23 -5.00 -9.41
N TRP A 201 9.47 -6.10 -8.71
CA TRP A 201 9.33 -6.17 -7.25
C TRP A 201 10.31 -5.23 -6.56
N GLN A 202 9.82 -4.45 -5.61
CA GLN A 202 10.61 -3.54 -4.80
C GLN A 202 11.12 -4.28 -3.55
N LYS A 203 12.28 -3.86 -3.05
CA LYS A 203 12.91 -4.41 -1.84
C LYS A 203 12.25 -3.89 -0.58
#